data_AF-A0A1Z5K832-F1
#
_entry.id   AF-A0A1Z5K832-F1
#
_cell.length_a   1.000
_cell.length_b   1.000
_cell.length_c   1.000
_cell.angle_alpha   90.00
_cell.angle_beta   90.00
_cell.angle_gamma   90.00
#
_symmetry.space_group_name_H-M   'P 1'
#
loop_
_entity.id
_entity.type
_entity.pdbx_description
1 polymer ?
#
loop_
_entity_poly.entity_id
_entity_poly.type
_entity_poly.pdbx_seq_one_letter_code
_entity_poly.pdbx_strand_id
1 'polypeptide(L)'
;MLASLISDQWKEGNSHEPIFIDRNGRLFEYVLDYLRTNEVYLPSTVNVAAVHKDFEYYGLNVDMNQVQVTNDDKKLHELQTKVLTLLETITPKNVASNDIVHFNVGGTQYDASPNLFGYHCGSHVLASLVRNSNVSEKQSIFIDRNGHLFAYVLEYLRTGKCNLPISVSRDAVREEFEYYGIRFVPQYDQACFDGIAKKLNQLLRTKFGATPSRNLIGR
;
A
#
# COMPACT_ATOMS: atom_id res chain seq x y z
N MET A 1 -13.57 0.70 -39.36
CA MET A 1 -14.57 1.03 -38.31
C MET A 1 -14.51 2.49 -37.87
N LEU A 2 -13.35 3.13 -37.71
CA LEU A 2 -13.24 4.61 -37.55
C LEU A 2 -13.90 5.41 -38.70
N ALA A 3 -13.93 4.86 -39.92
CA ALA A 3 -14.58 5.47 -41.08
C ALA A 3 -16.08 5.71 -40.92
N SER A 4 -16.77 4.94 -40.07
CA SER A 4 -18.23 5.07 -39.87
C SER A 4 -18.60 6.28 -39.00
N LEU A 5 -17.70 6.75 -38.12
CA LEU A 5 -17.92 7.98 -37.33
C LEU A 5 -17.66 9.25 -38.12
N ILE A 6 -17.01 9.12 -39.27
CA ILE A 6 -16.51 10.22 -40.08
C ILE A 6 -17.46 10.49 -41.26
N SER A 7 -18.37 9.58 -41.60
CA SER A 7 -19.18 9.61 -42.83
C SER A 7 -20.19 10.77 -42.93
N ASP A 8 -20.95 11.04 -41.87
CA ASP A 8 -22.19 11.81 -42.05
C ASP A 8 -22.03 13.32 -41.80
N GLN A 9 -20.88 13.74 -41.26
CA GLN A 9 -20.56 15.16 -41.02
C GLN A 9 -19.32 15.65 -41.75
N TRP A 10 -18.69 14.81 -42.58
CA TRP A 10 -17.53 15.24 -43.35
C TRP A 10 -17.94 16.15 -44.51
N LYS A 11 -17.60 17.42 -44.39
CA LYS A 11 -17.21 18.21 -45.56
C LYS A 11 -15.73 17.91 -45.74
N GLU A 12 -15.32 17.38 -46.89
CA GLU A 12 -13.92 17.27 -47.30
C GLU A 12 -13.27 18.67 -47.26
N GLY A 13 -12.81 19.06 -46.08
CA GLY A 13 -12.01 20.24 -45.84
C GLY A 13 -10.55 19.87 -46.08
N ASN A 14 -9.83 20.77 -46.75
CA ASN A 14 -8.46 20.61 -47.23
C ASN A 14 -7.57 19.76 -46.29
N SER A 15 -6.99 18.72 -46.88
CA SER A 15 -6.47 17.51 -46.25
C SER A 15 -5.17 17.63 -45.43
N HIS A 16 -4.90 18.76 -44.78
CA HIS A 16 -3.70 18.96 -43.95
C HIS A 16 -3.97 19.56 -42.57
N GLU A 17 -5.23 19.83 -42.20
CA GLU A 17 -5.55 20.37 -40.88
C GLU A 17 -5.81 19.25 -39.86
N PRO A 18 -5.23 19.34 -38.65
CA PRO A 18 -5.49 18.37 -37.59
C PRO A 18 -6.95 18.46 -37.14
N ILE A 19 -7.58 17.31 -36.94
CA ILE A 19 -8.94 17.23 -36.41
C ILE A 19 -8.88 17.37 -34.89
N PHE A 20 -9.64 18.32 -34.35
CA PHE A 20 -9.80 18.45 -32.91
C PHE A 20 -10.81 17.42 -32.40
N ILE A 21 -10.41 16.68 -31.37
CA ILE A 21 -11.27 15.70 -30.68
C ILE A 21 -11.32 16.11 -29.21
N ASP A 22 -12.51 16.41 -28.71
CA ASP A 22 -12.74 16.86 -27.33
C ASP A 22 -12.82 15.68 -26.35
N ARG A 23 -11.75 14.89 -26.26
CA ARG A 23 -11.64 13.72 -25.36
C ARG A 23 -10.29 13.68 -24.64
N ASN A 24 -10.15 12.76 -23.69
CA ASN A 24 -8.92 12.58 -22.95
C ASN A 24 -7.86 11.89 -23.83
N GLY A 25 -6.93 12.67 -24.36
CA GLY A 25 -5.85 12.16 -25.22
C GLY A 25 -4.96 11.09 -24.56
N ARG A 26 -4.94 10.96 -23.22
CA ARG A 26 -4.24 9.87 -22.53
C ARG A 26 -4.99 8.55 -22.62
N LEU A 27 -6.31 8.56 -22.52
CA LEU A 27 -7.10 7.34 -22.64
C LEU A 27 -7.19 6.84 -24.09
N PHE A 28 -6.99 7.73 -25.06
CA PHE A 28 -6.99 7.41 -26.47
C PHE A 28 -5.93 6.36 -26.86
N GLU A 29 -4.84 6.23 -26.08
CA GLU A 29 -3.84 5.19 -26.31
C GLU A 29 -4.45 3.78 -26.25
N TYR A 30 -5.33 3.51 -25.27
CA TYR A 30 -6.00 2.21 -25.12
C TYR A 30 -7.02 1.95 -26.22
N VAL A 31 -7.62 3.01 -26.76
CA VAL A 31 -8.51 2.91 -27.93
C VAL A 31 -7.72 2.47 -29.15
N LEU A 32 -6.53 3.03 -29.36
CA LEU A 32 -5.64 2.63 -30.46
C LEU A 32 -5.11 1.21 -30.27
N ASP A 33 -4.78 0.82 -29.05
CA ASP A 33 -4.31 -0.54 -28.78
C ASP A 33 -5.40 -1.57 -29.09
N TYR A 34 -6.64 -1.34 -28.66
CA TYR A 34 -7.78 -2.16 -29.07
C TYR A 34 -7.92 -2.29 -30.58
N LEU A 35 -7.83 -1.17 -31.30
CA LEU A 35 -7.95 -1.16 -32.76
C LEU A 35 -6.81 -1.92 -33.47
N ARG A 36 -5.65 -2.08 -32.82
CA ARG A 36 -4.49 -2.79 -33.37
C ARG A 36 -4.48 -4.27 -33.04
N THR A 37 -4.80 -4.63 -31.80
CA THR A 37 -4.62 -5.99 -31.26
C THR A 37 -5.94 -6.71 -30.98
N ASN A 38 -7.07 -5.98 -31.00
CA ASN A 38 -8.37 -6.46 -30.56
C ASN A 38 -8.39 -6.93 -29.09
N GLU A 39 -7.43 -6.45 -28.29
CA GLU A 39 -7.29 -6.70 -26.85
C GLU A 39 -6.84 -5.40 -26.16
N VAL A 40 -7.28 -5.17 -24.91
CA VAL A 40 -6.86 -4.00 -24.12
C VAL A 40 -6.36 -4.43 -22.77
N TYR A 41 -5.15 -3.99 -22.44
CA TYR A 41 -4.54 -4.18 -21.14
C TYR A 41 -4.53 -2.84 -20.40
N LEU A 42 -5.32 -2.74 -19.32
CA LEU A 42 -5.43 -1.52 -18.54
C LEU A 42 -4.63 -1.63 -17.23
N PRO A 43 -3.74 -0.67 -16.92
CA PRO A 43 -3.14 -0.57 -15.59
C PRO A 43 -4.21 -0.39 -14.51
N SER A 44 -3.94 -0.88 -13.29
CA SER A 44 -4.85 -0.75 -12.14
C SER A 44 -5.15 0.70 -11.73
N THR A 45 -4.32 1.64 -12.17
CA THR A 45 -4.46 3.09 -11.96
C THR A 45 -5.44 3.76 -12.94
N VAL A 46 -5.80 3.08 -14.04
CA VAL A 46 -6.67 3.63 -15.08
C VAL A 46 -8.12 3.29 -14.80
N ASN A 47 -8.99 4.30 -14.88
CA ASN A 47 -10.42 4.10 -14.68
C ASN A 47 -11.05 3.43 -15.91
N VAL A 48 -11.38 2.15 -15.76
CA VAL A 48 -12.02 1.31 -16.80
C VAL A 48 -13.31 1.94 -17.34
N ALA A 49 -14.13 2.56 -16.48
CA ALA A 49 -15.37 3.19 -16.91
C ALA A 49 -15.13 4.46 -17.75
N ALA A 50 -14.02 5.16 -17.53
CA ALA A 50 -13.63 6.30 -18.36
C ALA A 50 -13.19 5.84 -19.75
N VAL A 51 -12.44 4.73 -19.84
CA VAL A 51 -12.05 4.12 -21.11
C VAL A 51 -13.26 3.59 -21.88
N HIS A 52 -14.23 2.96 -21.20
CA HIS A 52 -15.49 2.53 -21.81
C HIS A 52 -16.25 3.68 -22.48
N LYS A 53 -16.37 4.81 -21.78
CA LYS A 53 -17.02 6.01 -22.33
C LYS A 53 -16.30 6.59 -23.53
N ASP A 54 -14.98 6.40 -23.63
CA ASP A 54 -14.22 6.77 -24.83
C ASP A 54 -14.53 5.79 -25.98
N PHE A 55 -14.57 4.48 -25.73
CA PHE A 55 -15.00 3.49 -26.74
C PHE A 55 -16.39 3.80 -27.30
N GLU A 56 -17.37 4.10 -26.43
CA GLU A 56 -18.72 4.51 -26.84
C GLU A 56 -18.70 5.77 -27.71
N TYR A 57 -17.91 6.78 -27.32
CA TYR A 57 -17.76 8.02 -28.08
C TYR A 57 -17.19 7.77 -29.49
N TYR A 58 -16.22 6.86 -29.61
CA TYR A 58 -15.66 6.43 -30.89
C TYR A 58 -16.45 5.30 -31.56
N GLY A 59 -17.68 5.00 -31.10
CA GLY A 59 -18.58 4.05 -31.77
C GLY A 59 -18.04 2.63 -31.80
N LEU A 60 -17.15 2.28 -30.87
CA LEU A 60 -16.56 0.95 -30.75
C LEU A 60 -17.39 0.15 -29.74
N ASN A 61 -18.07 -0.88 -30.23
CA ASN A 61 -18.79 -1.83 -29.39
C ASN A 61 -17.81 -2.88 -28.85
N VAL A 62 -17.10 -2.50 -27.78
CA VAL A 62 -16.09 -3.36 -27.13
C VAL A 62 -16.77 -4.20 -26.07
N ASP A 63 -16.58 -5.53 -26.12
CA ASP A 63 -16.94 -6.38 -24.99
C ASP A 63 -15.97 -6.12 -23.84
N MET A 64 -16.46 -5.51 -22.76
CA MET A 64 -15.65 -5.18 -21.59
C MET A 64 -15.09 -6.41 -20.87
N ASN A 65 -15.56 -7.62 -21.18
CA ASN A 65 -14.96 -8.86 -20.72
C ASN A 65 -13.59 -9.15 -21.39
N GLN A 66 -13.30 -8.52 -22.53
CA GLN A 66 -12.00 -8.61 -23.22
C GLN A 66 -10.98 -7.59 -22.71
N VAL A 67 -11.40 -6.67 -21.84
CA VAL A 67 -10.51 -5.70 -21.19
C VAL A 67 -9.84 -6.37 -20.00
N GLN A 68 -8.58 -6.74 -20.17
CA GLN A 68 -7.78 -7.32 -19.10
C GLN A 68 -7.20 -6.18 -18.27
N VAL A 69 -7.74 -5.97 -17.07
CA VAL A 69 -7.03 -5.15 -16.08
C VAL A 69 -5.79 -5.94 -15.70
N THR A 70 -4.61 -5.44 -16.07
CA THR A 70 -3.36 -6.00 -15.57
C THR A 70 -3.32 -5.69 -14.10
N ASN A 71 -3.86 -6.62 -13.31
CA ASN A 71 -3.54 -6.72 -11.90
C ASN A 71 -2.06 -7.05 -11.88
N ASP A 72 -1.22 -6.03 -11.80
CA ASP A 72 0.19 -6.14 -11.45
C ASP A 72 0.35 -7.06 -10.22
N ASP A 73 -0.68 -7.14 -9.37
CA ASP A 73 -0.83 -8.04 -8.24
C ASP A 73 -0.82 -9.54 -8.58
N LYS A 74 -1.38 -10.00 -9.71
CA LYS A 74 -1.39 -11.45 -10.02
C LYS A 74 0.00 -11.94 -10.41
N LYS A 75 0.68 -11.16 -11.26
CA LYS A 75 2.06 -11.47 -11.69
C LYS A 75 3.04 -11.25 -10.54
N LEU A 76 2.82 -10.23 -9.71
CA LEU A 76 3.56 -10.03 -8.48
C LEU A 76 3.33 -11.16 -7.48
N HIS A 77 2.09 -11.62 -7.28
CA HIS A 77 1.79 -12.74 -6.38
C HIS A 77 2.39 -14.06 -6.89
N GLU A 78 2.35 -14.30 -8.20
CA GLU A 78 2.97 -15.47 -8.82
C GLU A 78 4.50 -15.43 -8.71
N LEU A 79 5.12 -14.26 -8.95
CA LEU A 79 6.56 -14.06 -8.76
C LEU A 79 6.96 -14.13 -7.28
N GLN A 80 6.16 -13.56 -6.38
CA GLN A 80 6.35 -13.66 -4.93
C GLN A 80 6.30 -15.13 -4.50
N THR A 81 5.30 -15.88 -4.97
CA THR A 81 5.16 -17.30 -4.67
C THR A 81 6.37 -18.07 -5.17
N LYS A 82 6.79 -17.87 -6.42
CA LYS A 82 7.99 -18.52 -6.99
C LYS A 82 9.27 -18.16 -6.23
N VAL A 83 9.43 -16.90 -5.83
CA VAL A 83 10.57 -16.45 -5.02
C VAL A 83 10.56 -17.08 -3.63
N LEU A 84 9.40 -17.14 -2.97
CA LEU A 84 9.23 -17.83 -1.68
C LEU A 84 9.57 -19.32 -1.78
N THR A 85 9.04 -20.03 -2.79
CA THR A 85 9.32 -21.46 -2.98
C THR A 85 10.81 -21.70 -3.30
N LEU A 86 11.43 -20.84 -4.11
CA LEU A 86 12.86 -20.94 -4.39
C LEU A 86 13.72 -20.66 -3.15
N LEU A 87 13.34 -19.68 -2.32
CA LEU A 87 14.01 -19.42 -1.05
C LEU A 87 13.87 -20.61 -0.07
N GLU A 88 12.73 -21.28 -0.03
CA GLU A 88 12.55 -22.51 0.75
C GLU A 88 13.42 -23.67 0.25
N THR A 89 13.70 -23.75 -1.05
CA THR A 89 14.58 -24.79 -1.63
C THR A 89 16.08 -24.48 -1.52
N ILE A 90 16.45 -23.19 -1.47
CA ILE A 90 17.85 -22.73 -1.40
C ILE A 90 18.31 -22.57 0.06
N THR A 91 17.38 -22.40 1.00
CA THR A 91 17.73 -22.39 2.43
C THR A 91 18.11 -23.80 2.87
N PRO A 92 19.33 -24.03 3.38
CA PRO A 92 19.68 -25.31 3.95
C PRO A 92 18.69 -25.62 5.08
N LYS A 93 18.11 -26.79 4.96
CA LYS A 93 17.19 -27.46 5.89
C LYS A 93 17.77 -27.53 7.31
N ASN A 94 17.72 -26.44 8.08
CA ASN A 94 17.87 -26.48 9.53
C ASN A 94 17.43 -25.18 10.24
N VAL A 95 16.12 -24.95 10.40
CA VAL A 95 15.61 -24.26 11.61
C VAL A 95 14.24 -24.84 11.96
N ALA A 96 14.22 -26.14 12.27
CA ALA A 96 13.15 -26.69 13.09
C ALA A 96 13.73 -26.95 14.47
N SER A 97 13.61 -25.99 15.38
CA SER A 97 13.42 -26.16 16.84
C SER A 97 13.94 -24.95 17.61
N ASN A 98 13.08 -24.31 18.41
CA ASN A 98 13.42 -23.59 19.66
C ASN A 98 14.54 -22.53 19.71
N ASP A 99 15.12 -22.11 18.60
CA ASP A 99 16.17 -21.09 18.64
C ASP A 99 15.57 -19.76 19.10
N ILE A 100 16.02 -19.28 20.26
CA ILE A 100 15.70 -17.98 20.82
C ILE A 100 16.84 -17.04 20.46
N VAL A 101 16.52 -15.88 19.90
CA VAL A 101 17.48 -14.80 19.71
C VAL A 101 17.47 -13.92 20.95
N HIS A 102 18.67 -13.71 21.50
CA HIS A 102 18.91 -12.81 22.62
C HIS A 102 19.32 -11.43 22.08
N PHE A 103 18.69 -10.37 22.58
CA PHE A 103 19.04 -8.98 22.29
C PHE A 103 19.45 -8.27 23.57
N ASN A 104 20.45 -7.40 23.48
CA ASN A 104 20.80 -6.45 24.52
C ASN A 104 20.68 -5.03 23.95
N VAL A 105 19.63 -4.32 24.32
CA VAL A 105 19.29 -3.00 23.79
C VAL A 105 19.49 -1.96 24.88
N GLY A 106 20.57 -1.17 24.77
CA GLY A 106 20.92 -0.14 25.76
C GLY A 106 21.04 -0.68 27.19
N GLY A 107 21.48 -1.94 27.35
CA GLY A 107 21.58 -2.63 28.64
C GLY A 107 20.34 -3.44 29.04
N THR A 108 19.25 -3.39 28.28
CA THR A 108 18.03 -4.18 28.55
C THR A 108 18.01 -5.45 27.70
N GLN A 109 17.79 -6.60 28.35
CA GLN A 109 17.79 -7.90 27.68
C GLN A 109 16.40 -8.29 27.17
N TYR A 110 16.34 -8.82 25.95
CA TYR A 110 15.11 -9.32 25.32
C TYR A 110 15.32 -10.64 24.61
N ASP A 111 14.31 -11.50 24.69
CA ASP A 111 14.27 -12.78 24.00
C ASP A 111 13.16 -12.77 22.94
N ALA A 112 13.47 -13.22 21.74
CA ALA A 112 12.49 -13.35 20.67
C ALA A 112 12.77 -14.54 19.75
N SER A 113 11.71 -15.10 19.17
CA SER A 113 11.86 -16.12 18.13
C SER A 113 12.36 -15.47 16.83
N PRO A 114 13.31 -16.08 16.10
CA PRO A 114 13.74 -15.65 14.77
C PRO A 114 12.56 -15.47 13.80
N ASN A 115 11.53 -16.31 13.96
CA ASN A 115 10.32 -16.29 13.12
C ASN A 115 9.57 -14.96 13.23
N LEU A 116 9.64 -14.27 14.39
CA LEU A 116 9.03 -12.96 14.60
C LEU A 116 9.47 -11.94 13.55
N PHE A 117 10.72 -12.02 13.09
CA PHE A 117 11.32 -11.09 12.15
C PHE A 117 11.15 -11.52 10.69
N GLY A 118 10.66 -12.74 10.44
CA GLY A 118 10.35 -13.27 9.11
C GLY A 118 8.93 -12.93 8.62
N TYR A 119 7.96 -12.79 9.52
CA TYR A 119 6.56 -12.50 9.17
C TYR A 119 6.33 -11.09 8.63
N HIS A 120 7.13 -10.11 9.03
CA HIS A 120 7.02 -8.75 8.53
C HIS A 120 7.86 -8.61 7.26
N CYS A 121 7.19 -8.62 6.11
CA CYS A 121 7.74 -8.60 4.74
C CYS A 121 8.43 -7.27 4.36
N GLY A 122 9.27 -6.73 5.25
CA GLY A 122 10.10 -5.55 5.03
C GLY A 122 11.53 -5.82 5.46
N SER A 123 12.49 -5.39 4.65
CA SER A 123 13.92 -5.41 4.99
C SER A 123 14.22 -4.39 6.10
N HIS A 124 13.88 -4.75 7.33
CA HIS A 124 14.14 -3.93 8.52
C HIS A 124 15.42 -4.42 9.22
N VAL A 125 16.07 -3.53 9.97
CA VAL A 125 17.42 -3.75 10.54
C VAL A 125 17.49 -5.02 11.38
N LEU A 126 16.44 -5.29 12.16
CA LEU A 126 16.38 -6.46 13.05
C LEU A 126 16.41 -7.78 12.26
N ALA A 127 15.69 -7.88 11.14
CA ALA A 127 15.72 -9.09 10.31
C ALA A 127 17.12 -9.35 9.73
N SER A 128 17.86 -8.29 9.38
CA SER A 128 19.24 -8.43 8.90
C SER A 128 20.22 -8.79 10.02
N LEU A 129 20.04 -8.23 11.23
CA LEU A 129 20.85 -8.60 12.38
C LEU A 129 20.66 -10.07 12.77
N VAL A 130 19.41 -10.54 12.80
CA VAL A 130 19.07 -11.94 13.12
C VAL A 130 19.60 -12.91 12.07
N ARG A 131 19.54 -12.56 10.78
CA ARG A 131 20.10 -13.39 9.70
C ARG A 131 21.62 -13.51 9.74
N ASN A 132 22.30 -12.43 10.13
CA ASN A 132 23.76 -12.41 10.20
C ASN A 132 24.30 -12.90 11.55
N SER A 133 23.47 -12.97 12.59
CA SER A 133 23.86 -13.58 13.85
C SER A 133 23.92 -15.10 13.69
N ASN A 134 25.07 -15.70 14.00
CA ASN A 134 25.18 -17.14 14.15
C ASN A 134 24.42 -17.56 15.42
N VAL A 135 23.12 -17.83 15.28
CA VAL A 135 22.21 -18.23 16.38
C VAL A 135 22.69 -19.50 17.12
N SER A 136 23.63 -20.25 16.51
CA SER A 136 24.28 -21.43 17.09
C SER A 136 25.14 -21.13 18.32
N GLU A 137 25.61 -19.90 18.50
CA GLU A 137 26.32 -19.47 19.70
C GLU A 137 25.40 -18.51 20.45
N LYS A 138 25.18 -18.71 21.76
CA LYS A 138 24.27 -17.93 22.63
C LYS A 138 24.65 -16.45 22.81
N GLN A 139 25.14 -15.80 21.77
CA GLN A 139 25.60 -14.43 21.76
C GLN A 139 24.40 -13.49 21.65
N SER A 140 24.28 -12.56 22.59
CA SER A 140 23.26 -11.52 22.52
C SER A 140 23.63 -10.47 21.47
N ILE A 141 22.70 -10.12 20.58
CA ILE A 141 22.84 -9.03 19.62
C ILE A 141 22.78 -7.71 20.38
N PHE A 142 23.87 -6.93 20.34
CA PHE A 142 23.94 -5.63 21.00
C PHE A 142 23.39 -4.52 20.09
N ILE A 143 22.54 -3.67 20.67
CA ILE A 143 21.94 -2.52 20.01
C ILE A 143 22.08 -1.31 20.93
N ASP A 144 22.74 -0.26 20.45
CA ASP A 144 22.96 0.98 21.20
C ASP A 144 21.75 1.93 21.07
N ARG A 145 20.61 1.48 21.59
CA ARG A 145 19.31 2.19 21.55
C ARG A 145 18.58 2.08 22.88
N ASN A 146 17.47 2.79 23.04
CA ASN A 146 16.69 2.76 24.27
C ASN A 146 15.91 1.44 24.42
N GLY A 147 16.36 0.58 25.33
CA GLY A 147 15.72 -0.71 25.60
C GLY A 147 14.23 -0.61 25.95
N HIS A 148 13.84 0.36 26.79
CA HIS A 148 12.43 0.51 27.18
C HIS A 148 11.51 0.89 26.02
N LEU A 149 12.00 1.70 25.06
CA LEU A 149 11.24 2.02 23.86
C LEU A 149 11.21 0.85 22.87
N PHE A 150 12.28 0.07 22.82
CA PHE A 150 12.36 -1.15 22.01
C PHE A 150 11.30 -2.20 22.39
N ALA A 151 10.85 -2.24 23.64
CA ALA A 151 9.73 -3.11 24.05
C ALA A 151 8.47 -2.88 23.20
N TYR A 152 8.16 -1.63 22.84
CA TYR A 152 7.00 -1.30 22.00
C TYR A 152 7.21 -1.71 20.54
N VAL A 153 8.45 -1.67 20.06
CA VAL A 153 8.81 -2.18 18.73
C VAL A 153 8.58 -3.70 18.68
N LEU A 154 9.05 -4.43 19.69
CA LEU A 154 8.81 -5.88 19.79
C LEU A 154 7.33 -6.22 19.92
N GLU A 155 6.58 -5.49 20.73
CA GLU A 155 5.15 -5.73 20.90
C GLU A 155 4.37 -5.51 19.60
N TYR A 156 4.73 -4.47 18.84
CA TYR A 156 4.19 -4.23 17.51
C TYR A 156 4.53 -5.34 16.53
N LEU A 157 5.76 -5.86 16.54
CA LEU A 157 6.12 -7.00 15.69
C LEU A 157 5.36 -8.27 16.07
N ARG A 158 5.02 -8.46 17.36
CA ARG A 158 4.28 -9.66 17.82
C ARG A 158 2.79 -9.59 17.50
N THR A 159 2.17 -8.42 17.69
CA THR A 159 0.71 -8.30 17.70
C THR A 159 0.16 -7.45 16.56
N GLY A 160 1.02 -6.70 15.85
CA GLY A 160 0.62 -5.66 14.91
C GLY A 160 0.01 -4.42 15.58
N LYS A 161 0.04 -4.32 16.91
CA LYS A 161 -0.54 -3.22 17.69
C LYS A 161 0.52 -2.55 18.54
N CYS A 162 0.42 -1.23 18.67
CA CYS A 162 1.34 -0.43 19.50
C CYS A 162 0.51 0.44 20.45
N ASN A 163 0.22 -0.10 21.62
CA ASN A 163 -0.53 0.61 22.67
C ASN A 163 0.47 1.38 23.54
N LEU A 164 0.53 2.69 23.35
CA LEU A 164 1.45 3.56 24.09
C LEU A 164 0.76 4.17 25.32
N PRO A 165 1.31 3.99 26.53
CA PRO A 165 0.87 4.74 27.70
C PRO A 165 1.02 6.25 27.49
N ILE A 166 0.17 7.04 28.15
CA ILE A 166 0.21 8.52 28.07
C ILE A 166 1.57 9.08 28.55
N SER A 167 2.25 8.37 29.45
CA SER A 167 3.56 8.73 29.97
C SER A 167 4.71 8.55 28.97
N VAL A 168 4.49 7.86 27.84
CA VAL A 168 5.51 7.58 26.84
C VAL A 168 5.40 8.55 25.68
N SER A 169 6.51 9.19 25.32
CA SER A 169 6.57 10.07 24.17
C SER A 169 6.36 9.28 22.88
N ARG A 170 5.33 9.64 22.11
CA ARG A 170 5.05 9.02 20.81
C ARG A 170 6.14 9.32 19.79
N ASP A 171 6.74 10.52 19.87
CA ASP A 171 7.78 10.92 18.95
C ASP A 171 9.06 10.11 19.21
N ALA A 172 9.42 9.88 20.48
CA ALA A 172 10.54 9.02 20.84
C ALA A 172 10.34 7.56 20.37
N VAL A 173 9.11 7.04 20.48
CA VAL A 173 8.78 5.72 19.92
C VAL A 173 8.90 5.74 18.40
N ARG A 174 8.38 6.77 17.72
CA ARG A 174 8.47 6.89 16.25
C ARG A 174 9.93 6.86 15.77
N GLU A 175 10.83 7.57 16.45
CA GLU A 175 12.26 7.56 16.14
C GLU A 175 12.87 6.15 16.23
N GLU A 176 12.45 5.32 17.19
CA GLU A 176 12.88 3.92 17.24
C GLU A 176 12.37 3.13 16.04
N PHE A 177 11.09 3.24 15.68
CA PHE A 177 10.54 2.57 14.50
C PHE A 177 11.27 2.96 13.21
N GLU A 178 11.61 4.24 13.06
CA GLU A 178 12.40 4.75 11.94
C GLU A 178 13.82 4.17 11.94
N TYR A 179 14.50 4.13 13.08
CA TYR A 179 15.83 3.53 13.21
C TYR A 179 15.84 2.08 12.76
N TYR A 180 14.85 1.28 13.17
CA TYR A 180 14.77 -0.12 12.76
C TYR A 180 14.27 -0.30 11.32
N GLY A 181 13.81 0.75 10.64
CA GLY A 181 13.24 0.68 9.29
C GLY A 181 11.87 -0.02 9.26
N ILE A 182 11.10 0.08 10.35
CA ILE A 182 9.77 -0.52 10.47
C ILE A 182 8.73 0.56 10.19
N ARG A 183 7.85 0.31 9.21
CA ARG A 183 6.74 1.22 8.91
C ARG A 183 5.76 1.25 10.09
N PHE A 184 5.81 2.33 10.84
CA PHE A 184 4.87 2.57 11.94
C PHE A 184 3.55 3.12 11.38
N VAL A 185 2.48 2.32 11.49
CA VAL A 185 1.12 2.80 11.24
C VAL A 185 0.45 2.99 12.61
N PRO A 186 0.40 4.22 13.15
CA PRO A 186 -0.27 4.45 14.42
C PRO A 186 -1.75 4.07 14.27
N GLN A 187 -2.20 3.13 15.10
CA GLN A 187 -3.63 2.90 15.28
C GLN A 187 -4.15 4.08 16.10
N TYR A 188 -4.93 4.95 15.45
CA TYR A 188 -5.62 6.02 16.16
C TYR A 188 -6.60 5.38 17.12
N ASP A 189 -6.47 5.67 18.41
CA ASP A 189 -7.50 5.36 19.37
C ASP A 189 -8.76 6.15 18.97
N GLN A 190 -9.77 5.43 18.47
CA GLN A 190 -11.03 5.99 17.98
C GLN A 190 -11.65 6.93 19.03
N ALA A 191 -11.50 6.58 20.32
CA ALA A 191 -12.00 7.39 21.43
C ALA A 191 -11.32 8.77 21.54
N CYS A 192 -10.03 8.84 21.21
CA CYS A 192 -9.25 10.09 21.23
C CYS A 192 -9.61 11.00 20.04
N PHE A 193 -9.83 10.41 18.87
CA PHE A 193 -10.30 11.15 17.68
C PHE A 193 -11.71 11.73 17.91
N ASP A 194 -12.61 10.95 18.50
CA ASP A 194 -13.96 11.40 18.85
C ASP A 194 -13.94 12.54 19.88
N GLY A 195 -13.00 12.51 20.83
CA GLY A 195 -12.79 13.58 21.80
C GLY A 195 -12.32 14.88 21.15
N ILE A 196 -11.35 14.80 20.24
CA ILE A 196 -10.84 15.96 19.49
C ILE A 196 -11.93 16.51 18.55
N ALA A 197 -12.63 15.65 17.82
CA ALA A 197 -13.72 16.02 16.92
C ALA A 197 -14.88 16.70 17.67
N LYS A 198 -15.25 16.21 18.86
CA LYS A 198 -16.25 16.86 19.72
C LYS A 198 -15.80 18.24 20.17
N LYS A 199 -14.53 18.39 20.58
CA LYS A 199 -13.99 19.67 21.06
C LYS A 199 -13.85 20.69 19.93
N LEU A 200 -13.46 20.26 18.73
CA LEU A 200 -13.42 21.07 17.52
C LEU A 200 -14.83 21.51 17.11
N ASN A 201 -15.80 20.61 17.11
CA ASN A 201 -17.20 20.94 16.84
C ASN A 201 -17.78 21.91 17.86
N GLN A 202 -17.43 21.77 19.14
CA GLN A 202 -17.85 22.69 20.18
C GLN A 202 -17.23 24.08 19.99
N LEU A 203 -15.93 24.14 19.68
CA LEU A 203 -15.23 25.41 19.39
C LEU A 203 -15.77 26.11 18.13
N LEU A 204 -16.07 25.34 17.07
CA LEU A 204 -16.67 25.85 15.85
C LEU A 204 -18.08 26.40 16.10
N ARG A 205 -18.90 25.70 16.91
CA ARG A 205 -20.22 26.18 17.33
C ARG A 205 -20.13 27.47 18.14
N THR A 206 -19.17 27.56 19.06
CA THR A 206 -19.00 28.76 19.90
C THR A 206 -18.41 29.96 19.16
N LYS A 207 -17.55 29.74 18.15
CA LYS A 207 -16.88 30.82 17.41
C LYS A 207 -17.59 31.25 16.14
N PHE A 208 -18.36 30.38 15.49
CA PHE A 208 -18.92 30.64 14.16
C PHE A 208 -20.44 30.44 14.05
N GLY A 209 -21.15 30.07 15.13
CA GLY A 209 -22.62 30.02 15.16
C GLY A 209 -23.27 29.09 14.12
N ALA A 210 -22.51 28.20 13.49
CA ALA A 210 -23.01 27.37 12.40
C ALA A 210 -23.71 26.10 12.94
N THR A 211 -25.03 26.04 12.79
CA THR A 211 -25.77 24.77 12.81
C THR A 211 -25.57 24.04 11.49
N PRO A 212 -25.25 22.74 11.49
CA PRO A 212 -25.17 21.98 10.24
C PRO A 212 -26.57 21.82 9.65
N SER A 213 -26.72 22.21 8.38
CA SER A 213 -27.95 22.06 7.61
C SER A 213 -28.33 20.58 7.51
N ARG A 214 -29.52 20.25 8.01
CA ARG A 214 -30.22 18.98 7.74
C ARG A 214 -30.64 18.98 6.28
N ASN A 215 -30.19 17.98 5.50
CA ASN A 215 -30.83 17.43 4.29
C ASN A 215 -29.77 16.57 3.53
N LEU A 216 -29.98 15.32 3.10
CA LEU A 216 -31.19 14.51 2.89
C LEU A 216 -30.85 13.03 3.15
N ILE A 217 -31.66 12.38 3.98
CA ILE A 217 -31.86 10.92 3.93
C ILE A 217 -32.77 10.66 2.73
N GLY A 218 -32.42 9.63 1.97
CA GLY A 218 -33.01 9.31 0.67
C GLY A 218 -34.52 9.09 0.63
N ARG A 219 -35.02 9.25 -0.58
CA ARG A 219 -36.08 8.44 -1.18
C ARG A 219 -35.52 7.86 -2.47
#